data_AF-A0A8C2W8U2-F1
#
_entry.id   AF-A0A8C2W8U2-F1
#
_cell.length_a   1.000
_cell.length_b   1.000
_cell.length_c   1.000
_cell.angle_alpha   90.00
_cell.angle_beta   90.00
_cell.angle_gamma   90.00
#
_symmetry.space_group_name_H-M   'P 1'
#
loop_
_entity.id
_entity.type
_entity.pdbx_description
1 polymer ?
#
loop_
_entity_poly.entity_id
_entity_poly.type
_entity_poly.pdbx_seq_one_letter_code
_entity_poly.pdbx_strand_id
1 'polypeptide(L)'
;IAAMDDDTPTLKPRRIQNQNVVHRLERRRICSGRPGAHWYRVRCFHQNLFPNFTVVNVEKPPCFLRKFSPDGRCFIAFSSDQTSLEIYEYQGCQAAQDLLRGQEGETLLTANDQRSLNIRGRLFERFFSLLHVTNVASNGEHLNRECSLFTDDCRYVIVGSAVYVPEEPPPYFFEVYRNNESVTPNPRSPLEDYSLHIIDLHTGRLCDTRSFKCDKIILSHNQGLYLYRNILAVLSVQQQTIHVFQVTPEGTFLDVRTIGRFCYEDDLLTLSAVYTEAQAESQPGFPRLYTDKTINSLKHRLLVYLWRRAEQDGSATAKRRFFQFFDQLRRLRMWKMQLLDEHHLFIKYTSEDVVTLRVTDPSQPSFFVVYNMVSTEVLAVFENTSDQLLELFENFCDLFRNATLHSQAVQFPCSASSNNYARQVQRRFKDTIVNAKYGGHTEAVRRLLGQLPISAQSYSSSPYLDLSLFSYDDKWVSVMERPKTCGDHPIRFYARDSGLLKFKIQAGLLGRPVNHAVRRLVAFTFHPFEPFAISVQRTNAEYVVNFHMRHVCA
;
A
#
# COMPACT_ATOMS: atom_id res chain seq x y z
N ILE A 1 15.57 56.07 -36.60
CA ILE A 1 15.05 54.69 -36.60
C ILE A 1 15.98 53.89 -35.71
N ALA A 2 15.55 53.64 -34.47
CA ALA A 2 16.33 52.90 -33.48
C ALA A 2 16.31 51.42 -33.84
N ALA A 3 17.48 50.79 -33.91
CA ALA A 3 17.61 49.35 -34.03
C ALA A 3 17.22 48.72 -32.69
N MET A 4 16.17 47.91 -32.71
CA MET A 4 15.79 47.04 -31.60
C MET A 4 16.80 45.89 -31.57
N ASP A 5 17.62 45.83 -30.52
CA ASP A 5 18.41 44.63 -30.22
C ASP A 5 17.45 43.50 -29.85
N ASP A 6 17.52 42.45 -30.65
CA ASP A 6 16.75 41.21 -30.54
C ASP A 6 17.38 40.37 -29.41
N ASP A 7 16.91 40.61 -28.18
CA ASP A 7 17.38 39.96 -26.95
C ASP A 7 16.87 38.50 -26.92
N THR A 8 17.48 37.65 -27.76
CA THR A 8 17.22 36.21 -27.77
C THR A 8 17.72 35.60 -26.46
N PRO A 9 16.85 34.97 -25.63
CA PRO A 9 17.27 34.42 -24.36
C PRO A 9 18.17 33.19 -24.59
N THR A 10 19.48 33.41 -24.56
CA THR A 10 20.47 32.35 -24.62
C THR A 10 20.43 31.55 -23.31
N LEU A 11 19.88 30.33 -23.38
CA LEU A 11 19.85 29.40 -22.25
C LEU A 11 21.28 29.06 -21.81
N LYS A 12 21.76 29.67 -20.72
CA LYS A 12 23.07 29.37 -20.14
C LYS A 12 23.11 27.91 -19.66
N PRO A 13 24.11 27.10 -20.06
CA PRO A 13 24.21 25.72 -19.63
C PRO A 13 24.38 25.64 -18.11
N ARG A 14 23.62 24.74 -17.47
CA ARG A 14 23.64 24.56 -16.02
C ARG A 14 25.02 24.08 -15.57
N ARG A 15 25.64 24.80 -14.63
CA ARG A 15 26.90 24.36 -14.00
C ARG A 15 26.67 23.13 -13.12
N ILE A 16 27.31 22.02 -13.47
CA ILE A 16 27.26 20.78 -12.69
C ILE A 16 28.17 20.93 -11.47
N GLN A 17 27.63 20.69 -10.28
CA GLN A 17 28.43 20.66 -9.04
C GLN A 17 29.31 19.42 -8.98
N ASN A 18 30.42 19.48 -8.24
CA ASN A 18 31.33 18.36 -8.08
C ASN A 18 30.59 17.09 -7.58
N GLN A 19 30.74 16.01 -8.34
CA GLN A 19 30.09 14.72 -8.10
C GLN A 19 30.97 13.75 -7.31
N ASN A 20 32.20 14.15 -6.97
CA ASN A 20 33.09 13.31 -6.17
C ASN A 20 32.54 13.15 -4.75
N VAL A 21 32.40 11.90 -4.30
CA VAL A 21 31.89 11.55 -2.97
C VAL A 21 32.77 12.09 -1.85
N VAL A 22 34.10 12.05 -2.00
CA VAL A 22 35.07 12.57 -1.01
C VAL A 22 34.86 14.06 -0.81
N HIS A 23 34.73 14.81 -1.92
CA HIS A 23 34.46 16.24 -1.86
C HIS A 23 33.13 16.55 -1.16
N ARG A 24 32.07 15.77 -1.41
CA ARG A 24 30.77 15.93 -0.75
C ARG A 24 30.84 15.61 0.75
N LEU A 25 31.62 14.60 1.14
CA LEU A 25 31.85 14.22 2.54
C LEU A 25 32.61 15.32 3.29
N GLU A 26 33.70 15.84 2.71
CA GLU A 26 34.44 16.96 3.31
C GLU A 26 33.56 18.20 3.46
N ARG A 27 32.76 18.53 2.43
CA ARG A 27 31.80 19.64 2.51
C ARG A 27 30.73 19.43 3.57
N ARG A 28 30.32 18.17 3.84
CA ARG A 28 29.39 17.85 4.94
C ARG A 28 30.05 18.07 6.30
N ARG A 29 31.33 17.73 6.45
CA ARG A 29 32.10 17.94 7.68
C ARG A 29 32.25 19.41 8.03
N ILE A 30 32.53 20.24 7.03
CA ILE A 30 32.88 21.66 7.22
C ILE A 30 31.64 22.57 7.25
N CYS A 31 30.54 22.17 6.60
CA CYS A 31 29.34 23.00 6.50
C CYS A 31 28.09 22.19 6.88
N SER A 32 27.30 22.68 7.83
CA SER A 32 26.00 22.12 8.25
C SER A 32 24.85 22.46 7.28
N GLY A 33 25.06 23.39 6.36
CA GLY A 33 24.07 23.80 5.36
C GLY A 33 22.99 24.70 5.96
N ARG A 34 21.87 24.86 5.25
CA ARG A 34 20.73 25.62 5.78
C ARG A 34 20.07 24.85 6.93
N PRO A 35 19.56 25.53 7.98
CA PRO A 35 18.78 24.90 9.04
C PRO A 35 17.67 24.00 8.47
N GLY A 36 17.48 22.82 9.05
CA GLY A 36 16.45 21.86 8.60
C GLY A 36 16.79 21.07 7.32
N ALA A 37 17.84 21.42 6.56
CA ALA A 37 18.19 20.74 5.30
C ALA A 37 19.05 19.48 5.47
N HIS A 38 19.31 19.04 6.71
CA HIS A 38 20.21 17.94 7.02
C HIS A 38 19.74 16.61 6.41
N TRP A 39 18.44 16.30 6.51
CA TRP A 39 17.84 15.09 5.91
C TRP A 39 18.03 15.03 4.40
N TYR A 40 17.70 16.13 3.70
CA TYR A 40 17.88 16.23 2.26
C TYR A 40 19.35 16.06 1.86
N ARG A 41 20.29 16.68 2.59
CA ARG A 41 21.72 16.56 2.30
C ARG A 41 22.25 15.14 2.50
N VAL A 42 21.78 14.42 3.52
CA VAL A 42 22.12 13.00 3.71
C VAL A 42 21.59 12.19 2.53
N ARG A 43 20.35 12.45 2.11
CA ARG A 43 19.74 11.76 0.97
C ARG A 43 20.49 11.98 -0.35
N CYS A 44 21.07 13.16 -0.58
CA CYS A 44 21.90 13.43 -1.76
C CYS A 44 23.13 12.51 -1.89
N PHE A 45 23.55 11.80 -0.83
CA PHE A 45 24.64 10.83 -0.93
C PHE A 45 24.23 9.57 -1.70
N HIS A 46 22.95 9.21 -1.76
CA HIS A 46 22.46 8.10 -2.59
C HIS A 46 22.66 8.36 -4.10
N GLN A 47 22.88 9.62 -4.51
CA GLN A 47 23.28 9.93 -5.90
C GLN A 47 24.74 9.55 -6.22
N ASN A 48 25.54 9.19 -5.22
CA ASN A 48 26.91 8.65 -5.37
C ASN A 48 26.97 7.15 -5.03
N LEU A 49 26.06 6.70 -4.16
CA LEU A 49 25.91 5.32 -3.74
C LEU A 49 24.66 4.72 -4.34
N PHE A 50 24.77 4.03 -5.47
CA PHE A 50 23.64 3.46 -6.22
C PHE A 50 23.92 2.03 -6.71
N PRO A 51 22.87 1.23 -6.99
CA PRO A 51 23.02 -0.09 -7.59
C PRO A 51 23.44 0.07 -9.06
N ASN A 52 24.65 -0.38 -9.40
CA ASN A 52 25.24 -0.25 -10.74
C ASN A 52 25.46 -1.60 -11.44
N PHE A 53 25.09 -2.71 -10.80
CA PHE A 53 25.30 -4.05 -11.33
C PHE A 53 24.04 -4.89 -11.15
N THR A 54 23.64 -5.62 -12.20
CA THR A 54 22.48 -6.52 -12.16
C THR A 54 22.90 -7.96 -12.38
N VAL A 55 22.45 -8.86 -11.51
CA VAL A 55 22.52 -10.31 -11.71
C VAL A 55 21.13 -10.81 -12.07
N VAL A 56 20.99 -11.39 -13.25
CA VAL A 56 19.72 -11.90 -13.77
C VAL A 56 19.51 -13.34 -13.34
N ASN A 57 18.26 -13.70 -13.03
CA ASN A 57 17.84 -15.06 -12.71
C ASN A 57 18.63 -15.70 -11.55
N VAL A 58 18.70 -14.99 -10.42
CA VAL A 58 19.32 -15.47 -9.18
C VAL A 58 18.56 -16.70 -8.67
N GLU A 59 19.30 -17.74 -8.29
CA GLU A 59 18.70 -18.93 -7.68
C GLU A 59 18.29 -18.60 -6.25
N LYS A 60 17.12 -19.09 -5.83
CA LYS A 60 16.57 -18.83 -4.50
C LYS A 60 15.89 -20.06 -3.94
N PRO A 61 15.69 -20.13 -2.61
CA PRO A 61 14.83 -21.13 -1.98
C PRO A 61 13.41 -21.16 -2.57
N PRO A 62 12.64 -22.24 -2.35
CA PRO A 62 11.25 -22.35 -2.77
C PRO A 62 10.34 -21.46 -1.92
N CYS A 63 10.47 -20.14 -2.06
CA CYS A 63 9.67 -19.14 -1.35
C CYS A 63 9.23 -17.99 -2.28
N PHE A 64 8.25 -17.22 -1.83
CA PHE A 64 7.78 -15.99 -2.47
C PHE A 64 8.34 -14.79 -1.71
N LEU A 65 9.29 -14.11 -2.34
CA LEU A 65 9.93 -12.92 -1.81
C LEU A 65 8.90 -11.79 -1.66
N ARG A 66 8.86 -11.12 -0.50
CA ARG A 66 7.83 -10.12 -0.20
C ARG A 66 8.35 -8.70 0.01
N LYS A 67 9.05 -8.42 1.12
CA LYS A 67 9.37 -7.04 1.51
C LYS A 67 10.49 -7.00 2.55
N PHE A 68 11.23 -5.90 2.57
CA PHE A 68 12.11 -5.56 3.69
C PHE A 68 11.31 -5.01 4.87
N SER A 69 11.78 -5.32 6.07
CA SER A 69 11.44 -4.56 7.27
C SER A 69 11.78 -3.07 7.09
N PRO A 70 11.09 -2.16 7.80
CA PRO A 70 11.26 -0.72 7.59
C PRO A 70 12.65 -0.18 7.94
N ASP A 71 13.37 -0.86 8.84
CA ASP A 71 14.76 -0.60 9.20
C ASP A 71 15.77 -1.27 8.24
N GLY A 72 15.29 -2.11 7.32
CA GLY A 72 16.08 -2.78 6.29
C GLY A 72 16.88 -4.00 6.78
N ARG A 73 16.80 -4.36 8.06
CA ARG A 73 17.62 -5.45 8.63
C ARG A 73 17.09 -6.83 8.29
N CYS A 74 15.77 -6.98 8.37
CA CYS A 74 15.09 -8.23 8.05
C CYS A 74 14.43 -8.17 6.67
N PHE A 75 14.36 -9.32 6.00
CA PHE A 75 13.64 -9.54 4.77
C PHE A 75 12.67 -10.71 4.94
N ILE A 76 11.40 -10.51 4.60
CA ILE A 76 10.38 -11.55 4.74
C ILE A 76 10.07 -12.21 3.39
N ALA A 77 9.84 -13.52 3.43
CA ALA A 77 9.32 -14.31 2.33
C ALA A 77 8.28 -15.30 2.84
N PHE A 78 7.35 -15.69 1.96
CA PHE A 78 6.38 -16.75 2.25
C PHE A 78 6.87 -18.07 1.70
N SER A 79 6.74 -19.17 2.43
CA SER A 79 7.08 -20.49 1.93
C SER A 79 6.27 -20.86 0.67
N SER A 80 6.77 -21.80 -0.14
CA SER A 80 6.10 -22.20 -1.41
C SER A 80 4.68 -22.76 -1.19
N ASP A 81 4.46 -23.41 -0.06
CA ASP A 81 3.16 -23.96 0.37
C ASP A 81 2.27 -22.90 1.06
N GLN A 82 2.78 -21.69 1.31
CA GLN A 82 2.08 -20.57 1.96
C GLN A 82 1.61 -20.87 3.38
N THR A 83 2.28 -21.78 4.08
CA THR A 83 1.96 -22.11 5.49
C THR A 83 2.81 -21.32 6.48
N SER A 84 4.02 -20.94 6.06
CA SER A 84 5.06 -20.42 6.92
C SER A 84 5.61 -19.09 6.43
N LEU A 85 6.01 -18.24 7.37
CA LEU A 85 6.76 -17.02 7.11
C LEU A 85 8.25 -17.30 7.34
N GLU A 86 9.06 -17.06 6.32
CA GLU A 86 10.53 -17.13 6.37
C GLU A 86 11.08 -15.72 6.63
N ILE A 87 11.91 -15.60 7.66
CA ILE A 87 12.52 -14.34 8.08
C ILE A 87 14.03 -14.46 7.85
N TYR A 88 14.55 -13.58 7.00
CA TYR A 88 15.96 -13.53 6.63
C TYR A 88 16.62 -12.28 7.19
N GLU A 89 17.85 -12.39 7.68
CA GLU A 89 18.74 -11.26 7.97
C GLU A 89 19.45 -10.80 6.71
N TYR A 90 19.39 -9.51 6.42
CA TYR A 90 20.11 -8.89 5.32
C TYR A 90 21.56 -8.60 5.71
N GLN A 91 22.51 -9.23 5.01
CA GLN A 91 23.95 -9.14 5.30
C GLN A 91 24.64 -7.90 4.71
N GLY A 92 23.87 -7.02 4.05
CA GLY A 92 24.37 -5.77 3.47
C GLY A 92 24.79 -5.87 2.00
N CYS A 93 24.90 -4.71 1.35
CA CYS A 93 25.10 -4.62 -0.10
C CYS A 93 26.48 -5.11 -0.58
N GLN A 94 27.45 -5.28 0.32
CA GLN A 94 28.81 -5.73 0.01
C GLN A 94 29.01 -7.25 0.20
N ALA A 95 28.00 -7.96 0.71
CA ALA A 95 28.12 -9.35 1.14
C ALA A 95 28.56 -10.33 0.03
N ALA A 96 28.30 -10.00 -1.24
CA ALA A 96 28.68 -10.81 -2.41
C ALA A 96 29.85 -10.22 -3.22
N GLN A 97 30.55 -9.20 -2.72
CA GLN A 97 31.61 -8.51 -3.46
C GLN A 97 32.83 -9.40 -3.73
N ASP A 98 33.10 -10.38 -2.86
CA ASP A 98 34.12 -11.42 -3.04
C ASP A 98 33.81 -12.32 -4.26
N LEU A 99 32.54 -12.73 -4.41
CA LEU A 99 32.07 -13.56 -5.52
C LEU A 99 32.14 -12.83 -6.87
N LEU A 100 31.98 -11.50 -6.86
CA LEU A 100 31.95 -10.67 -8.05
C LEU A 100 33.34 -10.12 -8.46
N ARG A 101 34.42 -10.44 -7.75
CA ARG A 101 35.78 -9.94 -8.09
C ARG A 101 36.16 -10.30 -9.53
N GLY A 102 36.62 -9.33 -10.32
CA GLY A 102 37.01 -9.58 -11.71
C GLY A 102 35.84 -9.91 -12.63
N GLN A 103 34.61 -9.50 -12.28
CA GLN A 103 33.51 -9.35 -13.22
C GLN A 103 33.52 -7.91 -13.75
N GLU A 104 33.58 -7.78 -15.07
CA GLU A 104 33.51 -6.49 -15.75
C GLU A 104 32.13 -6.30 -16.38
N GLY A 105 31.67 -5.05 -16.43
CA GLY A 105 30.40 -4.67 -17.05
C GLY A 105 29.28 -4.34 -16.05
N GLU A 106 28.09 -4.07 -16.60
CA GLU A 106 26.92 -3.60 -15.84
C GLU A 106 25.93 -4.74 -15.51
N THR A 107 26.05 -5.92 -16.15
CA THR A 107 25.07 -7.00 -16.02
C THR A 107 25.69 -8.38 -16.22
N LEU A 108 25.43 -9.28 -15.28
CA LEU A 108 25.69 -10.70 -15.44
C LEU A 108 24.46 -11.37 -16.05
N LEU A 109 24.56 -11.68 -17.34
CA LEU A 109 23.50 -12.34 -18.12
C LEU A 109 23.50 -13.86 -17.85
N THR A 110 22.47 -14.54 -18.36
CA THR A 110 22.33 -16.00 -18.37
C THR A 110 23.33 -16.69 -19.32
N ALA A 111 24.61 -16.31 -19.29
CA ALA A 111 25.66 -17.06 -19.95
C ALA A 111 25.90 -18.37 -19.16
N ASN A 112 26.03 -19.49 -19.86
CA ASN A 112 26.20 -20.82 -19.27
C ASN A 112 27.62 -21.09 -18.76
N ASP A 113 28.39 -20.04 -18.46
CA ASP A 113 29.73 -20.21 -17.90
C ASP A 113 29.61 -20.76 -16.47
N GLN A 114 30.45 -21.74 -16.14
CA GLN A 114 30.45 -22.37 -14.81
C GLN A 114 30.57 -21.35 -13.67
N ARG A 115 31.30 -20.26 -13.92
CA ARG A 115 31.48 -19.14 -12.99
C ARG A 115 30.17 -18.37 -12.77
N SER A 116 29.45 -18.07 -13.84
CA SER A 116 28.17 -17.34 -13.80
C SER A 116 27.08 -18.16 -13.07
N LEU A 117 27.06 -19.47 -13.28
CA LEU A 117 26.17 -20.39 -12.55
C LEU A 117 26.50 -20.42 -11.06
N ASN A 118 27.79 -20.52 -10.69
CA ASN A 118 28.21 -20.52 -9.29
C ASN A 118 27.84 -19.20 -8.58
N ILE A 119 28.06 -18.05 -9.24
CA ILE A 119 27.65 -16.74 -8.72
C ILE A 119 26.15 -16.73 -8.47
N ARG A 120 25.32 -17.13 -9.46
CA ARG A 120 23.85 -17.12 -9.34
C ARG A 120 23.32 -18.05 -8.25
N GLY A 121 23.96 -19.21 -8.05
CA GLY A 121 23.59 -20.19 -7.03
C GLY A 121 23.85 -19.71 -5.60
N ARG A 122 24.96 -18.99 -5.38
CA ARG A 122 25.39 -18.57 -4.02
C ARG A 122 24.91 -17.18 -3.62
N LEU A 123 24.43 -16.40 -4.58
CA LEU A 123 24.14 -14.98 -4.36
C LEU A 123 23.05 -14.75 -3.30
N PHE A 124 22.00 -15.56 -3.30
CA PHE A 124 20.90 -15.43 -2.35
C PHE A 124 21.38 -15.64 -0.91
N GLU A 125 22.07 -16.75 -0.65
CA GLU A 125 22.62 -17.11 0.68
C GLU A 125 23.63 -16.09 1.19
N ARG A 126 24.35 -15.38 0.30
CA ARG A 126 25.26 -14.30 0.70
C ARG A 126 24.51 -13.07 1.21
N PHE A 127 23.43 -12.68 0.55
CA PHE A 127 22.66 -11.48 0.95
C PHE A 127 21.68 -11.76 2.08
N PHE A 128 21.16 -12.98 2.16
CA PHE A 128 20.08 -13.36 3.05
C PHE A 128 20.44 -14.59 3.86
N SER A 129 20.68 -14.39 5.15
CA SER A 129 20.85 -15.48 6.11
C SER A 129 19.49 -15.82 6.71
N LEU A 130 19.07 -17.08 6.66
CA LEU A 130 17.78 -17.49 7.25
C LEU A 130 17.88 -17.44 8.78
N LEU A 131 17.08 -16.58 9.42
CA LEU A 131 17.00 -16.50 10.88
C LEU A 131 15.95 -17.46 11.42
N HIS A 132 14.72 -17.35 10.90
CA HIS A 132 13.57 -18.05 11.45
C HIS A 132 12.61 -18.51 10.36
N VAL A 133 11.95 -19.64 10.61
CA VAL A 133 10.79 -20.11 9.85
C VAL A 133 9.66 -20.26 10.84
N THR A 134 8.66 -19.39 10.73
CA THR A 134 7.50 -19.39 11.62
C THR A 134 6.35 -20.08 10.90
N ASN A 135 5.91 -21.24 11.39
CA ASN A 135 4.70 -21.87 10.86
C ASN A 135 3.48 -21.16 11.43
N VAL A 136 2.61 -20.65 10.55
CA VAL A 136 1.48 -19.80 10.92
C VAL A 136 0.16 -20.52 10.60
N ALA A 137 0.04 -21.02 9.37
CA ALA A 137 -1.16 -21.63 8.85
C ALA A 137 -1.07 -23.16 8.93
N SER A 138 -1.29 -23.68 10.15
CA SER A 138 -1.23 -25.12 10.45
C SER A 138 -2.53 -25.86 10.12
N ASN A 139 -3.65 -25.14 9.97
CA ASN A 139 -5.00 -25.72 9.82
C ASN A 139 -5.54 -25.69 8.38
N GLY A 140 -4.67 -25.86 7.37
CA GLY A 140 -5.06 -25.80 5.95
C GLY A 140 -5.38 -24.40 5.44
N GLU A 141 -5.10 -23.37 6.24
CA GLU A 141 -5.13 -21.98 5.78
C GLU A 141 -3.96 -21.70 4.82
N HIS A 142 -4.09 -20.65 4.01
CA HIS A 142 -3.00 -20.17 3.17
C HIS A 142 -2.72 -18.70 3.45
N LEU A 143 -1.45 -18.38 3.70
CA LEU A 143 -0.97 -17.01 3.86
C LEU A 143 -1.13 -16.23 2.55
N ASN A 144 -1.73 -15.03 2.64
CA ASN A 144 -1.81 -14.13 1.52
C ASN A 144 -0.45 -13.45 1.31
N ARG A 145 0.19 -13.78 0.17
CA ARG A 145 1.54 -13.32 -0.18
C ARG A 145 1.67 -11.80 -0.31
N GLU A 146 0.58 -11.07 -0.45
CA GLU A 146 0.59 -9.62 -0.60
C GLU A 146 0.23 -8.88 0.71
N CYS A 147 -0.14 -9.62 1.75
CA CYS A 147 -0.57 -9.08 3.03
C CYS A 147 0.58 -9.05 4.04
N SER A 148 1.11 -7.86 4.32
CA SER A 148 2.16 -7.66 5.31
C SER A 148 2.13 -6.23 5.84
N LEU A 149 2.01 -6.06 7.15
CA LEU A 149 2.07 -4.77 7.84
C LEU A 149 3.11 -4.83 8.95
N PHE A 150 4.12 -3.95 8.91
CA PHE A 150 5.13 -3.84 9.95
C PHE A 150 4.73 -2.83 11.01
N THR A 151 5.02 -3.11 12.28
CA THR A 151 4.90 -2.10 13.34
C THR A 151 5.98 -1.02 13.20
N ASP A 152 5.74 0.17 13.75
CA ASP A 152 6.68 1.31 13.65
C ASP A 152 8.05 1.02 14.28
N ASP A 153 8.09 0.19 15.32
CA ASP A 153 9.30 -0.25 16.01
C ASP A 153 10.06 -1.35 15.25
N CYS A 154 9.55 -1.80 14.09
CA CYS A 154 10.12 -2.86 13.26
C CYS A 154 10.28 -4.21 13.98
N ARG A 155 9.59 -4.40 15.12
CA ARG A 155 9.70 -5.63 15.90
C ARG A 155 8.72 -6.70 15.43
N TYR A 156 7.51 -6.29 15.03
CA TYR A 156 6.45 -7.21 14.67
C TYR A 156 6.02 -7.04 13.22
N VAL A 157 5.56 -8.16 12.64
CA VAL A 157 4.89 -8.19 11.34
C VAL A 157 3.52 -8.84 11.49
N ILE A 158 2.51 -8.21 10.89
CA ILE A 158 1.15 -8.71 10.80
C ILE A 158 0.94 -9.29 9.41
N VAL A 159 0.55 -10.55 9.35
CA VAL A 159 0.24 -11.27 8.11
C VAL A 159 -1.19 -11.82 8.17
N GLY A 160 -1.82 -11.95 7.01
CA GLY A 160 -3.18 -12.50 6.90
C GLY A 160 -3.17 -13.85 6.20
N SER A 161 -3.90 -14.81 6.74
CA SER A 161 -4.23 -16.07 6.09
C SER A 161 -5.72 -16.09 5.72
N ALA A 162 -6.06 -16.96 4.77
CA ALA A 162 -7.44 -17.25 4.40
C ALA A 162 -7.62 -18.75 4.17
N VAL A 163 -8.79 -19.26 4.52
CA VAL A 163 -9.26 -20.60 4.16
C VAL A 163 -10.65 -20.50 3.56
N TYR A 164 -10.88 -21.22 2.47
CA TYR A 164 -12.21 -21.26 1.86
C TYR A 164 -13.19 -21.96 2.79
N VAL A 165 -14.35 -21.35 2.99
CA VAL A 165 -15.45 -21.99 3.70
C VAL A 165 -15.99 -23.12 2.82
N PRO A 166 -16.06 -24.37 3.31
CA PRO A 166 -16.64 -25.48 2.55
C PRO A 166 -18.08 -25.18 2.13
N GLU A 167 -18.48 -25.63 0.93
CA GLU A 167 -19.87 -25.51 0.49
C GLU A 167 -20.81 -26.47 1.24
N GLU A 168 -20.26 -27.58 1.75
CA GLU A 168 -20.98 -28.59 2.54
C GLU A 168 -20.23 -28.90 3.86
N PRO A 169 -20.89 -28.76 5.03
CA PRO A 169 -22.20 -28.15 5.23
C PRO A 169 -22.17 -26.63 4.94
N PRO A 170 -23.28 -26.05 4.42
CA PRO A 170 -23.33 -24.62 4.16
C PRO A 170 -23.15 -23.84 5.47
N PRO A 171 -22.48 -22.68 5.44
CA PRO A 171 -22.27 -21.87 6.62
C PRO A 171 -23.61 -21.46 7.24
N TYR A 172 -23.65 -21.37 8.57
CA TYR A 172 -24.87 -21.00 9.26
C TYR A 172 -25.32 -19.60 8.82
N PHE A 173 -26.62 -19.43 8.56
CA PHE A 173 -27.18 -18.18 8.05
C PHE A 173 -26.76 -16.95 8.89
N PHE A 174 -26.76 -17.09 10.21
CA PHE A 174 -26.40 -16.02 11.14
C PHE A 174 -24.90 -15.82 11.34
N GLU A 175 -24.05 -16.71 10.81
CA GLU A 175 -22.60 -16.46 10.71
C GLU A 175 -22.29 -15.58 9.50
N VAL A 176 -23.03 -15.75 8.40
CA VAL A 176 -22.90 -14.95 7.16
C VAL A 176 -23.56 -13.58 7.29
N TYR A 177 -24.75 -13.52 7.90
CA TYR A 177 -25.57 -12.32 8.02
C TYR A 177 -25.65 -11.86 9.48
N ARG A 178 -24.66 -11.10 9.91
CA ARG A 178 -24.54 -10.60 11.30
C ARG A 178 -25.26 -9.29 11.57
N ASN A 179 -25.74 -8.60 10.54
CA ASN A 179 -26.58 -7.41 10.68
C ASN A 179 -27.38 -7.19 9.39
N ASN A 180 -28.38 -6.31 9.44
CA ASN A 180 -29.24 -5.99 8.29
C ASN A 180 -28.53 -5.21 7.15
N GLU A 181 -27.29 -4.76 7.33
CA GLU A 181 -26.47 -4.16 6.28
C GLU A 181 -25.52 -5.17 5.63
N SER A 182 -25.45 -6.40 6.16
CA SER A 182 -24.63 -7.47 5.61
C SER A 182 -24.96 -7.68 4.13
N VAL A 183 -23.90 -7.88 3.37
CA VAL A 183 -23.96 -7.87 1.91
C VAL A 183 -24.39 -9.24 1.38
N THR A 184 -25.04 -9.28 0.22
CA THR A 184 -25.37 -10.57 -0.42
C THR A 184 -24.09 -11.20 -0.99
N PRO A 185 -23.66 -12.40 -0.55
CA PRO A 185 -22.47 -13.04 -1.08
C PRO A 185 -22.53 -13.20 -2.60
N ASN A 186 -21.39 -13.04 -3.25
CA ASN A 186 -21.29 -13.27 -4.69
C ASN A 186 -20.79 -14.70 -4.93
N PRO A 187 -21.52 -15.56 -5.67
CA PRO A 187 -21.05 -16.91 -5.99
C PRO A 187 -19.69 -16.94 -6.71
N ARG A 188 -19.33 -15.86 -7.43
CA ARG A 188 -18.01 -15.74 -8.09
C ARG A 188 -16.88 -15.36 -7.13
N SER A 189 -17.20 -14.96 -5.91
CA SER A 189 -16.25 -14.56 -4.89
C SER A 189 -16.69 -15.14 -3.55
N PRO A 190 -16.36 -16.41 -3.27
CA PRO A 190 -16.82 -17.09 -2.06
C PRO A 190 -16.31 -16.38 -0.80
N LEU A 191 -17.01 -16.68 0.29
CA LEU A 191 -16.61 -16.27 1.63
C LEU A 191 -15.47 -17.15 2.11
N GLU A 192 -14.61 -16.56 2.92
CA GLU A 192 -13.43 -17.20 3.48
C GLU A 192 -13.40 -16.94 4.98
N ASP A 193 -12.84 -17.88 5.73
CA ASP A 193 -12.43 -17.62 7.10
C ASP A 193 -11.03 -16.99 7.05
N TYR A 194 -10.89 -15.80 7.60
CA TYR A 194 -9.65 -15.04 7.60
C TYR A 194 -9.02 -15.08 8.99
N SER A 195 -7.71 -15.28 9.07
CA SER A 195 -6.97 -15.13 10.32
C SER A 195 -5.87 -14.08 10.15
N LEU A 196 -5.75 -13.18 11.12
CA LEU A 196 -4.66 -12.21 11.22
C LEU A 196 -3.70 -12.69 12.30
N HIS A 197 -2.43 -12.75 11.95
CA HIS A 197 -1.37 -13.28 12.80
C HIS A 197 -0.32 -12.20 13.01
N ILE A 198 0.17 -12.08 14.24
CA ILE A 198 1.28 -11.18 14.59
C ILE A 198 2.49 -12.01 14.98
N ILE A 199 3.63 -11.71 14.35
CA ILE A 199 4.86 -12.49 14.47
C ILE A 199 5.99 -11.55 14.90
N ASP A 200 6.75 -11.95 15.91
CA ASP A 200 7.97 -11.24 16.33
C ASP A 200 9.13 -11.59 15.38
N LEU A 201 9.68 -10.57 14.72
CA LEU A 201 10.75 -10.72 13.73
C LEU A 201 12.10 -11.13 14.35
N HIS A 202 12.34 -10.78 15.62
CA HIS A 202 13.60 -11.09 16.30
C HIS A 202 13.63 -12.48 16.90
N THR A 203 12.47 -13.00 17.31
CA THR A 203 12.38 -14.33 17.93
C THR A 203 11.79 -15.39 17.02
N GLY A 204 11.15 -15.00 15.91
CA GLY A 204 10.45 -15.90 15.00
C GLY A 204 9.22 -16.57 15.64
N ARG A 205 8.65 -15.95 16.69
CA ARG A 205 7.50 -16.51 17.41
C ARG A 205 6.20 -15.91 16.88
N LEU A 206 5.21 -16.76 16.65
CA LEU A 206 3.82 -16.36 16.50
C LEU A 206 3.29 -15.91 17.86
N CYS A 207 2.94 -14.63 17.99
CA CYS A 207 2.56 -14.02 19.27
C CYS A 207 1.07 -14.10 19.55
N ASP A 208 0.23 -13.78 18.57
CA ASP A 208 -1.24 -13.81 18.72
C ASP A 208 -1.91 -14.05 17.35
N THR A 209 -3.18 -14.45 17.38
CA THR A 209 -4.01 -14.70 16.19
C THR A 209 -5.45 -14.24 16.43
N ARG A 210 -6.05 -13.59 15.43
CA ARG A 210 -7.46 -13.17 15.43
C ARG A 210 -8.16 -13.70 14.18
N SER A 211 -9.25 -14.43 14.37
CA SER A 211 -9.98 -15.07 13.28
C SER A 211 -11.35 -14.43 13.04
N PHE A 212 -11.72 -14.32 11.77
CA PHE A 212 -12.96 -13.78 11.26
C PHE A 212 -13.63 -14.86 10.40
N LYS A 213 -14.85 -15.26 10.79
CA LYS A 213 -15.57 -16.35 10.11
C LYS A 213 -16.54 -15.84 9.07
N CYS A 214 -16.67 -16.58 7.96
CA CYS A 214 -17.65 -16.35 6.91
C CYS A 214 -17.68 -14.90 6.44
N ASP A 215 -16.49 -14.33 6.20
CA ASP A 215 -16.33 -12.90 5.92
C ASP A 215 -15.75 -12.68 4.52
N LYS A 216 -15.63 -11.41 4.15
CA LYS A 216 -14.85 -10.92 3.02
C LYS A 216 -13.93 -9.79 3.48
N ILE A 217 -12.67 -10.12 3.71
CA ILE A 217 -11.62 -9.16 4.05
C ILE A 217 -10.60 -9.15 2.90
N ILE A 218 -10.41 -7.99 2.26
CA ILE A 218 -9.52 -7.87 1.10
C ILE A 218 -8.06 -7.77 1.57
N LEU A 219 -7.41 -8.92 1.80
CA LEU A 219 -6.01 -8.99 2.24
C LEU A 219 -5.02 -8.55 1.14
N SER A 220 -5.37 -8.72 -0.13
CA SER A 220 -4.50 -8.36 -1.26
C SER A 220 -4.12 -6.88 -1.25
N HIS A 221 -2.81 -6.61 -1.27
CA HIS A 221 -2.22 -5.28 -1.14
C HIS A 221 -2.71 -4.50 0.10
N ASN A 222 -3.00 -5.17 1.22
CA ASN A 222 -3.44 -4.55 2.47
C ASN A 222 -4.68 -3.64 2.30
N GLN A 223 -5.64 -4.00 1.45
CA GLN A 223 -6.78 -3.12 1.15
C GLN A 223 -7.86 -3.11 2.23
N GLY A 224 -8.07 -4.24 2.90
CA GLY A 224 -9.01 -4.40 4.00
C GLY A 224 -8.40 -4.13 5.37
N LEU A 225 -7.09 -3.92 5.45
CA LEU A 225 -6.35 -3.72 6.70
C LEU A 225 -5.66 -2.36 6.69
N TYR A 226 -5.69 -1.65 7.82
CA TYR A 226 -4.93 -0.42 7.97
C TYR A 226 -4.27 -0.34 9.34
N LEU A 227 -2.95 -0.23 9.37
CA LEU A 227 -2.18 -0.03 10.59
C LEU A 227 -1.68 1.42 10.64
N TYR A 228 -2.06 2.15 11.68
CA TYR A 228 -1.53 3.47 12.01
C TYR A 228 -0.94 3.44 13.42
N ARG A 229 0.37 3.64 13.55
CA ARG A 229 1.10 3.44 14.80
C ARG A 229 0.84 2.04 15.38
N ASN A 230 0.09 1.98 16.47
CA ASN A 230 -0.32 0.77 17.16
C ASN A 230 -1.81 0.46 16.99
N ILE A 231 -2.57 1.22 16.20
CA ILE A 231 -4.00 0.98 15.96
C ILE A 231 -4.16 0.26 14.62
N LEU A 232 -4.69 -0.95 14.67
CA LEU A 232 -5.03 -1.76 13.50
C LEU A 232 -6.56 -1.72 13.27
N ALA A 233 -6.98 -1.23 12.11
CA ALA A 233 -8.36 -1.36 11.67
C ALA A 233 -8.50 -2.49 10.64
N VAL A 234 -9.54 -3.30 10.77
CA VAL A 234 -9.93 -4.38 9.83
C VAL A 234 -11.35 -4.15 9.31
N LEU A 235 -11.52 -4.05 7.99
CA LEU A 235 -12.83 -3.87 7.36
C LEU A 235 -13.39 -5.24 6.96
N SER A 236 -14.45 -5.64 7.65
CA SER A 236 -15.35 -6.71 7.25
C SER A 236 -16.30 -6.18 6.17
N VAL A 237 -16.05 -6.55 4.91
CA VAL A 237 -16.89 -6.11 3.79
C VAL A 237 -18.21 -6.88 3.78
N GLN A 238 -18.19 -8.18 4.12
CA GLN A 238 -19.41 -9.00 4.15
C GLN A 238 -20.35 -8.52 5.26
N GLN A 239 -19.81 -8.31 6.47
CA GLN A 239 -20.61 -7.94 7.64
C GLN A 239 -20.71 -6.42 7.84
N GLN A 240 -20.19 -5.61 6.92
CA GLN A 240 -20.25 -4.13 6.98
C GLN A 240 -19.85 -3.58 8.35
N THR A 241 -18.70 -4.05 8.85
CA THR A 241 -18.22 -3.75 10.19
C THR A 241 -16.72 -3.44 10.15
N ILE A 242 -16.28 -2.45 10.92
CA ILE A 242 -14.86 -2.13 11.10
C ILE A 242 -14.46 -2.56 12.51
N HIS A 243 -13.56 -3.53 12.59
CA HIS A 243 -12.96 -3.95 13.86
C HIS A 243 -11.69 -3.14 14.11
N VAL A 244 -11.57 -2.55 15.29
CA VAL A 244 -10.43 -1.73 15.68
C VAL A 244 -9.70 -2.44 16.81
N PHE A 245 -8.44 -2.78 16.56
CA PHE A 245 -7.55 -3.41 17.52
C PHE A 245 -6.41 -2.46 17.88
N GLN A 246 -5.91 -2.58 19.10
CA GLN A 246 -4.65 -1.99 19.51
C GLN A 246 -3.60 -3.09 19.61
N VAL A 247 -2.49 -2.90 18.90
CA VAL A 247 -1.31 -3.77 18.95
C VAL A 247 -0.52 -3.38 20.19
N THR A 248 -0.36 -4.31 21.12
CA THR A 248 0.39 -4.10 22.36
C THR A 248 1.90 -4.18 22.12
N PRO A 249 2.73 -3.57 22.99
CA PRO A 249 4.19 -3.73 22.93
C PRO A 249 4.67 -5.18 23.06
N GLU A 250 3.85 -6.07 23.61
CA GLU A 250 4.10 -7.49 23.73
C GLU A 250 3.75 -8.29 22.46
N GLY A 251 3.10 -7.65 21.47
CA GLY A 251 2.74 -8.28 20.20
C GLY A 251 1.40 -9.03 20.25
N THR A 252 0.41 -8.51 20.97
CA THR A 252 -0.95 -9.08 21.03
C THR A 252 -2.00 -8.11 20.49
N PHE A 253 -3.14 -8.63 20.07
CA PHE A 253 -4.26 -7.83 19.56
C PHE A 253 -5.27 -7.55 20.69
N LEU A 254 -5.32 -6.32 21.19
CA LEU A 254 -6.37 -5.88 22.11
C LEU A 254 -7.58 -5.40 21.31
N ASP A 255 -8.76 -5.97 21.53
CA ASP A 255 -10.01 -5.46 20.93
C ASP A 255 -10.37 -4.13 21.60
N VAL A 256 -10.47 -3.07 20.80
CA VAL A 256 -10.78 -1.72 21.28
C VAL A 256 -12.23 -1.38 21.01
N ARG A 257 -12.73 -1.65 19.80
CA ARG A 257 -14.12 -1.36 19.43
C ARG A 257 -14.49 -1.98 18.10
N THR A 258 -15.79 -2.15 17.92
CA THR A 258 -16.40 -2.59 16.66
C THR A 258 -17.37 -1.52 16.16
N ILE A 259 -17.17 -1.02 14.95
CA ILE A 259 -17.91 0.11 14.37
C ILE A 259 -18.77 -0.38 13.19
N GLY A 260 -20.09 -0.22 13.25
CA GLY A 260 -21.01 -0.66 12.20
C GLY A 260 -22.47 -0.58 12.63
N ARG A 261 -23.03 -1.71 13.10
CA ARG A 261 -24.37 -1.81 13.73
C ARG A 261 -24.50 -0.77 14.86
N PHE A 262 -23.51 -0.76 15.72
CA PHE A 262 -23.36 0.20 16.83
C PHE A 262 -22.13 1.08 16.65
N CYS A 263 -22.13 2.22 17.33
CA CYS A 263 -21.01 3.16 17.32
C CYS A 263 -20.39 3.31 18.72
N TYR A 264 -21.19 3.17 19.78
CA TYR A 264 -20.73 3.07 21.15
C TYR A 264 -20.82 1.61 21.65
N GLU A 265 -19.98 1.28 22.64
CA GLU A 265 -19.91 -0.06 23.22
C GLU A 265 -21.16 -0.40 24.05
N ASP A 266 -21.80 0.60 24.64
CA ASP A 266 -22.99 0.49 25.49
C ASP A 266 -24.32 0.68 24.73
N ASP A 267 -24.27 0.91 23.40
CA ASP A 267 -25.46 1.04 22.54
C ASP A 267 -26.36 -0.20 22.65
N LEU A 268 -25.76 -1.41 22.63
CA LEU A 268 -26.50 -2.67 22.74
C LEU A 268 -27.20 -2.79 24.09
N LEU A 269 -26.52 -2.40 25.18
CA LEU A 269 -27.08 -2.42 26.51
C LEU A 269 -28.29 -1.48 26.59
N THR A 270 -28.16 -0.27 26.06
CA THR A 270 -29.23 0.74 26.05
C THR A 270 -30.44 0.27 25.25
N LEU A 271 -30.23 -0.33 24.07
CA LEU A 271 -31.31 -0.88 23.25
C LEU A 271 -32.00 -2.07 23.92
N SER A 272 -31.23 -2.96 24.57
CA SER A 272 -31.77 -4.10 25.33
C SER A 272 -32.62 -3.65 26.52
N ALA A 273 -32.34 -2.48 27.11
CA ALA A 273 -33.16 -1.95 28.20
C ALA A 273 -34.55 -1.47 27.74
N VAL A 274 -34.68 -1.02 26.48
CA VAL A 274 -35.91 -0.40 25.95
C VAL A 274 -36.74 -1.40 25.12
N TYR A 275 -36.08 -2.25 24.34
CA TYR A 275 -36.74 -3.21 23.47
C TYR A 275 -36.63 -4.61 24.07
N THR A 276 -37.75 -5.20 24.48
CA THR A 276 -37.82 -6.59 24.99
C THR A 276 -37.30 -7.60 23.97
N GLU A 277 -37.42 -7.29 22.67
CA GLU A 277 -36.85 -8.09 21.57
C GLU A 277 -35.31 -8.13 21.60
N ALA A 278 -34.66 -7.07 22.07
CA ALA A 278 -33.20 -7.01 22.25
C ALA A 278 -32.74 -7.67 23.57
N GLN A 279 -33.62 -7.90 24.55
CA GLN A 279 -33.29 -8.71 25.75
C GLN A 279 -33.12 -10.19 25.40
N ALA A 280 -33.89 -10.69 24.42
CA ALA A 280 -33.76 -12.06 23.92
C ALA A 280 -32.43 -12.31 23.16
N GLU A 281 -31.73 -11.25 22.71
CA GLU A 281 -30.41 -11.35 22.07
C GLU A 281 -29.29 -11.72 23.07
N SER A 282 -29.50 -11.53 24.38
CA SER A 282 -28.54 -11.93 25.44
C SER A 282 -28.56 -13.43 25.75
N GLN A 283 -29.54 -14.18 25.21
CA GLN A 283 -29.66 -15.62 25.36
C GLN A 283 -28.92 -16.34 24.21
N PRO A 284 -28.08 -17.35 24.49
CA PRO A 284 -27.42 -18.11 23.44
C PRO A 284 -28.46 -18.89 22.60
N GLY A 285 -28.62 -18.52 21.33
CA GLY A 285 -29.43 -19.28 20.36
C GLY A 285 -30.41 -18.52 19.49
N PHE A 286 -30.60 -17.20 19.66
CA PHE A 286 -31.52 -16.40 18.83
C PHE A 286 -30.86 -15.13 18.24
N PRO A 287 -30.03 -15.23 17.19
CA PRO A 287 -29.46 -14.04 16.56
C PRO A 287 -30.46 -13.50 15.53
N ARG A 288 -31.43 -12.66 15.96
CA ARG A 288 -32.29 -11.90 15.01
C ARG A 288 -31.58 -10.72 14.34
N LEU A 289 -30.24 -10.67 14.41
CA LEU A 289 -29.39 -9.56 13.99
C LEU A 289 -29.62 -9.09 12.55
N TYR A 290 -29.96 -10.01 11.64
CA TYR A 290 -30.25 -9.68 10.24
C TYR A 290 -31.63 -9.03 10.04
N THR A 291 -32.57 -9.24 10.95
CA THR A 291 -33.99 -8.81 10.81
C THR A 291 -34.28 -7.44 11.41
N ASP A 292 -33.25 -6.73 11.88
CA ASP A 292 -33.40 -5.36 12.39
C ASP A 292 -34.05 -4.47 11.33
N LYS A 293 -35.19 -3.86 11.70
CA LYS A 293 -35.91 -2.91 10.83
C LYS A 293 -35.26 -1.52 10.85
N THR A 294 -34.48 -1.23 11.88
CA THR A 294 -33.81 0.06 12.10
C THR A 294 -32.56 0.19 11.25
N ILE A 295 -32.20 1.41 10.89
CA ILE A 295 -30.94 1.69 10.18
C ILE A 295 -29.79 1.59 11.19
N ASN A 296 -28.68 0.96 10.83
CA ASN A 296 -27.51 0.86 11.70
C ASN A 296 -26.96 2.24 12.09
N SER A 297 -26.34 2.31 13.27
CA SER A 297 -25.92 3.58 13.88
C SER A 297 -24.97 4.38 13.01
N LEU A 298 -23.97 3.73 12.41
CA LEU A 298 -23.00 4.41 11.53
C LEU A 298 -23.69 4.98 10.28
N LYS A 299 -24.57 4.19 9.66
CA LYS A 299 -25.34 4.60 8.48
C LYS A 299 -26.30 5.73 8.81
N HIS A 300 -26.98 5.62 9.95
CA HIS A 300 -27.89 6.65 10.42
C HIS A 300 -27.15 7.97 10.62
N ARG A 301 -25.98 7.97 11.26
CA ARG A 301 -25.13 9.17 11.43
C ARG A 301 -24.72 9.78 10.09
N LEU A 302 -24.38 8.96 9.10
CA LEU A 302 -24.11 9.42 7.73
C LEU A 302 -25.34 10.11 7.10
N LEU A 303 -26.51 9.48 7.17
CA LEU A 303 -27.75 10.03 6.61
C LEU A 303 -28.16 11.34 7.32
N VAL A 304 -28.03 11.39 8.65
CA VAL A 304 -28.30 12.60 9.46
C VAL A 304 -27.34 13.72 9.08
N TYR A 305 -26.05 13.43 8.88
CA TYR A 305 -25.09 14.43 8.42
C TYR A 305 -25.50 15.03 7.07
N LEU A 306 -25.85 14.17 6.10
CA LEU A 306 -26.31 14.62 4.78
C LEU A 306 -27.60 15.44 4.85
N TRP A 307 -28.54 15.04 5.70
CA TRP A 307 -29.76 15.80 5.97
C TRP A 307 -29.46 17.19 6.57
N ARG A 308 -28.66 17.24 7.65
CA ARG A 308 -28.27 18.50 8.30
C ARG A 308 -27.57 19.44 7.34
N ARG A 309 -26.72 18.91 6.45
CA ARG A 309 -26.08 19.70 5.39
C ARG A 309 -27.10 20.28 4.40
N ALA A 310 -28.07 19.48 3.96
CA ALA A 310 -29.15 19.95 3.08
C ALA A 310 -30.08 20.97 3.78
N GLU A 311 -30.22 20.86 5.10
CA GLU A 311 -30.97 21.81 5.91
C GLU A 311 -30.24 23.14 6.10
N GLN A 312 -28.93 23.10 6.34
CA GLN A 312 -28.06 24.28 6.47
C GLN A 312 -27.94 25.06 5.16
N ASP A 313 -27.94 24.38 4.01
CA ASP A 313 -27.98 25.03 2.69
C ASP A 313 -29.27 25.86 2.47
N GLY A 314 -30.31 25.61 3.27
CA GLY A 314 -31.57 26.37 3.27
C GLY A 314 -32.43 26.21 2.01
N SER A 315 -31.88 25.62 0.94
CA SER A 315 -32.56 25.46 -0.34
C SER A 315 -33.57 24.30 -0.32
N ALA A 316 -34.80 24.58 -0.78
CA ALA A 316 -35.82 23.55 -0.98
C ALA A 316 -35.37 22.47 -1.98
N THR A 317 -34.50 22.81 -2.93
CA THR A 317 -33.97 21.84 -3.91
C THR A 317 -33.01 20.84 -3.27
N ALA A 318 -32.18 21.27 -2.32
CA ALA A 318 -31.26 20.39 -1.60
C ALA A 318 -32.01 19.34 -0.76
N LYS A 319 -33.05 19.78 -0.02
CA LYS A 319 -33.93 18.88 0.74
C LYS A 319 -34.66 17.88 -0.17
N ARG A 320 -35.23 18.34 -1.28
CA ARG A 320 -35.88 17.46 -2.27
C ARG A 320 -34.91 16.44 -2.87
N ARG A 321 -33.68 16.87 -3.19
CA ARG A 321 -32.63 16.00 -3.72
C ARG A 321 -32.23 14.92 -2.71
N PHE A 322 -32.11 15.25 -1.43
CA PHE A 322 -31.86 14.27 -0.37
C PHE A 322 -32.95 13.18 -0.35
N PHE A 323 -34.23 13.58 -0.34
CA PHE A 323 -35.33 12.61 -0.35
C PHE A 323 -35.40 11.81 -1.65
N GLN A 324 -35.11 12.42 -2.80
CA GLN A 324 -35.06 11.73 -4.09
C GLN A 324 -34.01 10.60 -4.11
N PHE A 325 -32.84 10.83 -3.50
CA PHE A 325 -31.74 9.87 -3.47
C PHE A 325 -31.65 9.06 -2.17
N PHE A 326 -32.63 9.20 -1.26
CA PHE A 326 -32.58 8.60 0.07
C PHE A 326 -32.38 7.08 0.03
N ASP A 327 -33.15 6.37 -0.80
CA ASP A 327 -33.04 4.91 -0.93
C ASP A 327 -31.68 4.49 -1.49
N GLN A 328 -31.10 5.28 -2.40
CA GLN A 328 -29.77 5.01 -2.95
C GLN A 328 -28.70 5.20 -1.87
N LEU A 329 -28.77 6.29 -1.11
CA LEU A 329 -27.85 6.58 0.01
C LEU A 329 -27.92 5.50 1.10
N ARG A 330 -29.13 5.03 1.41
CA ARG A 330 -29.37 3.95 2.38
C ARG A 330 -28.77 2.61 1.91
N ARG A 331 -28.78 2.34 0.61
CA ARG A 331 -28.23 1.11 0.00
C ARG A 331 -26.70 1.13 -0.16
N LEU A 332 -26.03 2.26 0.08
CA LEU A 332 -24.57 2.31 0.00
C LEU A 332 -23.94 1.33 1.01
N ARG A 333 -22.78 0.79 0.65
CA ARG A 333 -21.99 -0.16 1.43
C ARG A 333 -20.53 0.29 1.50
N MET A 334 -19.89 0.05 2.65
CA MET A 334 -18.47 0.27 2.86
C MET A 334 -17.66 -0.65 1.95
N TRP A 335 -16.73 -0.04 1.23
CA TRP A 335 -15.87 -0.74 0.27
C TRP A 335 -14.41 -0.76 0.70
N LYS A 336 -13.94 0.38 1.20
CA LYS A 336 -12.55 0.59 1.61
C LYS A 336 -12.51 1.52 2.80
N MET A 337 -11.45 1.41 3.58
CA MET A 337 -11.19 2.32 4.67
C MET A 337 -9.71 2.64 4.79
N GLN A 338 -9.42 3.66 5.58
CA GLN A 338 -8.10 4.10 5.95
C GLN A 338 -8.17 4.81 7.30
N LEU A 339 -7.14 4.67 8.14
CA LEU A 339 -6.94 5.56 9.29
C LEU A 339 -6.17 6.81 8.83
N LEU A 340 -6.71 8.00 9.10
CA LEU A 340 -6.01 9.27 8.87
C LEU A 340 -5.08 9.59 10.05
N ASP A 341 -5.53 9.27 11.25
CA ASP A 341 -4.77 9.37 12.50
C ASP A 341 -5.32 8.32 13.51
N GLU A 342 -5.05 8.52 14.80
CA GLU A 342 -5.49 7.62 15.88
C GLU A 342 -7.00 7.62 16.12
N HIS A 343 -7.74 8.61 15.61
CA HIS A 343 -9.16 8.83 15.95
C HIS A 343 -10.07 8.88 14.72
N HIS A 344 -9.54 9.21 13.54
CA HIS A 344 -10.33 9.49 12.35
C HIS A 344 -10.20 8.38 11.31
N LEU A 345 -11.36 7.80 10.96
CA LEU A 345 -11.51 6.88 9.85
C LEU A 345 -11.92 7.62 8.59
N PHE A 346 -11.32 7.23 7.47
CA PHE A 346 -11.70 7.65 6.14
C PHE A 346 -12.30 6.46 5.38
N ILE A 347 -13.62 6.47 5.22
CA ILE A 347 -14.40 5.34 4.74
C ILE A 347 -14.97 5.68 3.36
N LYS A 348 -14.82 4.77 2.41
CA LYS A 348 -15.43 4.87 1.09
C LYS A 348 -16.69 4.01 1.01
N TYR A 349 -17.80 4.65 0.70
CA TYR A 349 -19.09 4.04 0.44
C TYR A 349 -19.37 3.99 -1.07
N THR A 350 -19.92 2.88 -1.55
CA THR A 350 -20.32 2.67 -2.96
C THR A 350 -21.53 1.74 -3.03
N SER A 351 -22.04 1.46 -4.23
CA SER A 351 -23.13 0.50 -4.44
C SER A 351 -22.74 -0.93 -4.05
N GLU A 352 -23.71 -1.72 -3.60
CA GLU A 352 -23.52 -3.13 -3.22
C GLU A 352 -22.92 -3.97 -4.36
N ASP A 353 -23.31 -3.71 -5.62
CA ASP A 353 -22.80 -4.46 -6.77
C ASP A 353 -21.29 -4.29 -6.99
N VAL A 354 -20.76 -3.10 -6.67
CA VAL A 354 -19.32 -2.84 -6.71
C VAL A 354 -18.63 -3.50 -5.51
N VAL A 355 -19.25 -3.43 -4.33
CA VAL A 355 -18.73 -4.04 -3.11
C VAL A 355 -18.65 -5.56 -3.20
N THR A 356 -19.63 -6.18 -3.85
CA THR A 356 -19.69 -7.63 -4.09
C THR A 356 -18.86 -8.08 -5.29
N LEU A 357 -18.16 -7.17 -5.97
CA LEU A 357 -17.42 -7.44 -7.21
C LEU A 357 -18.30 -8.04 -8.32
N ARG A 358 -19.62 -7.81 -8.29
CA ARG A 358 -20.54 -8.17 -9.39
C ARG A 358 -20.33 -7.26 -10.59
N VAL A 359 -20.00 -6.00 -10.31
CA VAL A 359 -19.66 -4.97 -11.30
C VAL A 359 -18.26 -4.43 -10.99
N THR A 360 -17.40 -4.39 -12.00
CA THR A 360 -16.03 -3.85 -11.88
C THR A 360 -15.93 -2.38 -12.31
N ASP A 361 -17.01 -1.78 -12.79
CA ASP A 361 -17.00 -0.43 -13.35
C ASP A 361 -16.86 0.65 -12.25
N PRO A 362 -15.76 1.42 -12.22
CA PRO A 362 -15.55 2.52 -11.28
C PRO A 362 -16.40 3.76 -11.55
N SER A 363 -17.25 3.75 -12.60
CA SER A 363 -18.11 4.89 -12.96
C SER A 363 -19.23 5.19 -11.95
N GLN A 364 -19.50 4.26 -11.02
CA GLN A 364 -20.56 4.39 -10.03
C GLN A 364 -20.29 5.55 -9.03
N PRO A 365 -21.36 6.26 -8.59
CA PRO A 365 -21.23 7.30 -7.58
C PRO A 365 -20.73 6.67 -6.27
N SER A 366 -19.71 7.29 -5.69
CA SER A 366 -19.16 6.89 -4.39
C SER A 366 -18.97 8.08 -3.49
N PHE A 367 -19.05 7.83 -2.19
CA PHE A 367 -18.92 8.83 -1.15
C PHE A 367 -17.73 8.51 -0.26
N PHE A 368 -17.00 9.54 0.14
CA PHE A 368 -15.93 9.50 1.10
C PHE A 368 -16.40 10.13 2.40
N VAL A 369 -16.26 9.42 3.51
CA VAL A 369 -16.79 9.81 4.82
C VAL A 369 -15.64 9.87 5.80
N VAL A 370 -15.48 11.01 6.47
CA VAL A 370 -14.56 11.20 7.60
C VAL A 370 -15.35 10.99 8.88
N TYR A 371 -15.02 9.95 9.64
CA TYR A 371 -15.71 9.56 10.87
C TYR A 371 -14.74 9.59 12.05
N ASN A 372 -15.12 10.29 13.13
CA ASN A 372 -14.36 10.28 14.37
C ASN A 372 -14.84 9.12 15.25
N MET A 373 -13.93 8.19 15.56
CA MET A 373 -14.23 6.99 16.33
C MET A 373 -14.52 7.28 17.80
N VAL A 374 -13.97 8.36 18.36
CA VAL A 374 -14.08 8.73 19.78
C VAL A 374 -15.39 9.48 20.04
N SER A 375 -15.66 10.55 19.28
CA SER A 375 -16.92 11.30 19.41
C SER A 375 -18.10 10.61 18.73
N THR A 376 -17.85 9.59 17.91
CA THR A 376 -18.81 8.90 17.04
C THR A 376 -19.49 9.81 16.02
N GLU A 377 -18.84 10.90 15.61
CA GLU A 377 -19.43 11.87 14.69
C GLU A 377 -18.91 11.74 13.27
N VAL A 378 -19.80 11.94 12.29
CA VAL A 378 -19.40 12.14 10.90
C VAL A 378 -19.02 13.60 10.73
N LEU A 379 -17.76 13.86 10.41
CA LEU A 379 -17.20 15.21 10.29
C LEU A 379 -17.39 15.79 8.88
N ALA A 380 -17.16 14.95 7.86
CA ALA A 380 -17.23 15.37 6.47
C ALA A 380 -17.69 14.25 5.54
N VAL A 381 -18.44 14.61 4.51
CA VAL A 381 -18.83 13.72 3.42
C VAL A 381 -18.55 14.38 2.08
N PHE A 382 -17.80 13.69 1.23
CA PHE A 382 -17.41 14.14 -0.11
C PHE A 382 -17.89 13.15 -1.17
N GLU A 383 -18.36 13.68 -2.29
CA GLU A 383 -18.63 12.87 -3.48
C GLU A 383 -17.31 12.54 -4.21
N ASN A 384 -17.31 11.49 -5.03
CA ASN A 384 -16.17 11.12 -5.86
C ASN A 384 -15.80 12.15 -6.95
N THR A 385 -16.61 13.19 -7.12
CA THR A 385 -16.37 14.33 -8.01
C THR A 385 -16.08 15.63 -7.25
N SER A 386 -15.77 15.56 -5.95
CA SER A 386 -15.52 16.74 -5.12
C SER A 386 -14.17 17.38 -5.39
N ASP A 387 -14.17 18.62 -5.88
CA ASP A 387 -12.96 19.43 -6.05
C ASP A 387 -12.27 19.76 -4.72
N GLN A 388 -13.05 19.96 -3.65
CA GLN A 388 -12.53 20.24 -2.31
C GLN A 388 -11.68 19.08 -1.78
N LEU A 389 -12.15 17.84 -1.93
CA LEU A 389 -11.37 16.68 -1.52
C LEU A 389 -10.11 16.51 -2.40
N LEU A 390 -10.21 16.84 -3.68
CA LEU A 390 -9.05 16.81 -4.57
C LEU A 390 -7.99 17.83 -4.15
N GLU A 391 -8.40 19.06 -3.81
CA GLU A 391 -7.49 20.10 -3.32
C GLU A 391 -6.80 19.68 -2.02
N LEU A 392 -7.56 19.11 -1.07
CA LEU A 392 -7.00 18.55 0.16
C LEU A 392 -5.99 17.44 -0.14
N PHE A 393 -6.31 16.55 -1.08
CA PHE A 393 -5.42 15.45 -1.45
C PHE A 393 -4.15 15.93 -2.17
N GLU A 394 -4.25 16.91 -3.08
CA GLU A 394 -3.10 17.47 -3.80
C GLU A 394 -2.15 18.22 -2.85
N ASN A 395 -2.69 18.97 -1.88
CA ASN A 395 -1.91 19.80 -0.96
C ASN A 395 -1.39 19.05 0.27
N PHE A 396 -2.12 18.04 0.75
CA PHE A 396 -1.81 17.29 1.99
C PHE A 396 -1.63 15.78 1.76
N CYS A 397 -1.18 15.38 0.56
CA CYS A 397 -1.00 13.99 0.16
C CYS A 397 -0.22 13.14 1.17
N ASP A 398 0.80 13.73 1.82
CA ASP A 398 1.64 13.03 2.81
C ASP A 398 0.85 12.50 4.00
N LEU A 399 -0.16 13.26 4.48
CA LEU A 399 -1.02 12.85 5.58
C LEU A 399 -1.91 11.66 5.20
N PHE A 400 -2.29 11.53 3.92
CA PHE A 400 -3.03 10.38 3.43
C PHE A 400 -2.13 9.17 3.16
N ARG A 401 -0.85 9.34 2.90
CA ARG A 401 0.01 8.19 2.57
C ARG A 401 0.45 7.43 3.81
N ASN A 402 0.55 8.11 4.96
CA ASN A 402 1.22 7.59 6.15
C ASN A 402 2.54 6.89 5.80
N ALA A 403 3.25 7.45 4.81
CA ALA A 403 4.44 6.87 4.20
C ALA A 403 5.67 6.94 5.11
N THR A 404 5.55 7.65 6.23
CA THR A 404 6.46 7.51 7.36
C THR A 404 5.83 6.50 8.32
N LEU A 405 6.27 5.25 8.25
CA LEU A 405 6.48 4.53 9.52
C LEU A 405 7.36 5.47 10.33
N HIS A 406 6.98 5.84 11.54
CA HIS A 406 7.56 6.95 12.30
C HIS A 406 9.04 6.75 12.71
N SER A 407 9.78 5.91 11.98
CA SER A 407 11.22 5.76 12.00
C SER A 407 11.93 7.03 11.51
N GLN A 408 12.93 7.46 12.30
CA GLN A 408 13.76 8.62 12.02
C GLN A 408 14.47 8.53 10.66
N ALA A 409 14.72 7.32 10.16
CA ALA A 409 15.47 7.10 8.93
C ALA A 409 14.68 7.37 7.63
N VAL A 410 13.34 7.40 7.69
CA VAL A 410 12.44 7.51 6.52
C VAL A 410 11.76 8.90 6.42
N GLN A 411 12.12 9.86 7.29
CA GLN A 411 11.46 11.16 7.37
C GLN A 411 11.48 11.93 6.03
N PHE A 412 10.30 12.40 5.60
CA PHE A 412 10.01 13.19 4.38
C PHE A 412 10.00 12.42 3.05
N PRO A 413 9.15 11.40 2.86
CA PRO A 413 9.00 10.75 1.56
C PRO A 413 8.58 11.75 0.46
N CYS A 414 9.05 11.51 -0.77
CA CYS A 414 8.72 12.37 -1.90
C CYS A 414 7.25 12.20 -2.31
N SER A 415 6.51 13.30 -2.31
CA SER A 415 5.11 13.34 -2.72
C SER A 415 4.81 14.60 -3.53
N ALA A 416 3.60 14.68 -4.10
CA ALA A 416 3.18 15.85 -4.84
C ALA A 416 2.96 17.10 -3.96
N SER A 417 2.69 16.90 -2.67
CA SER A 417 2.60 17.98 -1.69
C SER A 417 3.99 18.54 -1.37
N SER A 418 4.98 17.67 -1.15
CA SER A 418 6.33 18.07 -0.71
C SER A 418 7.33 18.36 -1.84
N ASN A 419 7.10 17.85 -3.05
CA ASN A 419 8.08 17.88 -4.14
C ASN A 419 7.52 18.41 -5.47
N ASN A 420 8.22 19.38 -6.06
CA ASN A 420 7.84 20.00 -7.33
C ASN A 420 7.83 19.02 -8.52
N TYR A 421 8.76 18.07 -8.59
CA TYR A 421 8.80 17.09 -9.68
C TYR A 421 7.63 16.11 -9.59
N ALA A 422 7.37 15.57 -8.40
CA ALA A 422 6.20 14.73 -8.17
C ALA A 422 4.89 15.48 -8.47
N ARG A 423 4.79 16.75 -8.07
CA ARG A 423 3.66 17.63 -8.40
C ARG A 423 3.49 17.83 -9.90
N GLN A 424 4.59 18.04 -10.63
CA GLN A 424 4.56 18.15 -12.09
C GLN A 424 4.08 16.86 -12.75
N VAL A 425 4.51 15.69 -12.27
CA VAL A 425 4.03 14.39 -12.79
C VAL A 425 2.52 14.25 -12.58
N GLN A 426 2.02 14.57 -11.38
CA GLN A 426 0.59 14.51 -11.10
C GLN A 426 -0.22 15.50 -11.95
N ARG A 427 0.27 16.73 -12.13
CA ARG A 427 -0.36 17.73 -13.01
C ARG A 427 -0.43 17.26 -14.46
N ARG A 428 0.67 16.75 -15.01
CA ARG A 428 0.68 16.18 -16.37
C ARG A 428 -0.29 15.02 -16.51
N PHE A 429 -0.39 14.16 -15.50
CA PHE A 429 -1.36 13.06 -15.49
C PHE A 429 -2.81 13.60 -15.50
N LYS A 430 -3.09 14.62 -14.69
CA LYS A 430 -4.39 15.33 -14.67
C LYS A 430 -4.70 15.93 -16.05
N ASP A 431 -3.78 16.69 -16.63
CA ASP A 431 -3.94 17.34 -17.93
C ASP A 431 -4.16 16.31 -19.06
N THR A 432 -3.48 15.16 -18.98
CA THR A 432 -3.66 14.06 -19.96
C THR A 432 -5.08 13.50 -19.92
N ILE A 433 -5.67 13.37 -18.73
CA ILE A 433 -7.05 12.89 -18.58
C ILE A 433 -8.04 13.94 -19.03
N VAL A 434 -7.82 15.21 -18.68
CA VAL A 434 -8.71 16.32 -19.07
C VAL A 434 -8.78 16.44 -20.59
N ASN A 435 -7.64 16.32 -21.29
CA ASN A 435 -7.56 16.48 -22.73
C ASN A 435 -7.87 15.21 -23.54
N ALA A 436 -8.17 14.08 -22.89
CA ALA A 436 -8.48 12.81 -23.57
C ALA A 436 -9.87 12.84 -24.26
N LYS A 437 -10.07 12.02 -25.29
CA LYS A 437 -11.38 11.81 -25.92
C LYS A 437 -12.32 11.15 -24.90
N TYR A 438 -13.45 11.78 -24.59
CA TYR A 438 -14.34 11.47 -23.45
C TYR A 438 -13.75 11.74 -22.06
N GLY A 439 -12.68 12.53 -22.00
CA GLY A 439 -12.14 13.09 -20.77
C GLY A 439 -12.91 14.33 -20.29
N GLY A 440 -12.42 14.93 -19.22
CA GLY A 440 -12.96 16.15 -18.65
C GLY A 440 -12.46 16.37 -17.23
N HIS A 441 -12.69 17.56 -16.69
CA HIS A 441 -12.27 17.91 -15.32
C HIS A 441 -12.88 16.96 -14.29
N THR A 442 -14.19 16.71 -14.37
CA THR A 442 -14.91 15.80 -13.47
C THR A 442 -14.36 14.37 -13.51
N GLU A 443 -13.99 13.88 -14.69
CA GLU A 443 -13.42 12.54 -14.85
C GLU A 443 -11.97 12.48 -14.33
N ALA A 444 -11.20 13.56 -14.50
CA ALA A 444 -9.87 13.69 -13.90
C ALA A 444 -9.93 13.69 -12.36
N VAL A 445 -10.86 14.46 -11.77
CA VAL A 445 -11.12 14.47 -10.33
C VAL A 445 -11.47 13.07 -9.84
N ARG A 446 -12.42 12.41 -10.52
CA ARG A 446 -12.85 11.05 -10.19
C ARG A 446 -11.69 10.04 -10.23
N ARG A 447 -10.84 10.09 -11.24
CA ARG A 447 -9.69 9.16 -11.37
C ARG A 447 -8.61 9.42 -10.33
N LEU A 448 -8.34 10.68 -10.00
CA LEU A 448 -7.38 11.04 -8.95
C LEU A 448 -7.89 10.60 -7.57
N LEU A 449 -9.14 10.91 -7.24
CA LEU A 449 -9.78 10.48 -5.99
C LEU A 449 -10.02 8.96 -5.94
N GLY A 450 -10.05 8.28 -7.07
CA GLY A 450 -10.15 6.81 -7.15
C GLY A 450 -9.00 6.08 -6.45
N GLN A 451 -7.87 6.75 -6.22
CA GLN A 451 -6.74 6.21 -5.44
C GLN A 451 -7.05 6.11 -3.95
N LEU A 452 -8.02 6.88 -3.46
CA LEU A 452 -8.44 6.90 -2.08
C LEU A 452 -9.55 5.86 -1.81
N PRO A 453 -9.61 5.30 -0.59
CA PRO A 453 -8.61 5.35 0.47
C PRO A 453 -7.31 4.60 0.09
N ILE A 454 -6.18 5.08 0.59
CA ILE A 454 -4.86 4.49 0.33
C ILE A 454 -4.68 3.25 1.20
N SER A 455 -4.08 2.19 0.64
CA SER A 455 -3.74 0.98 1.39
C SER A 455 -2.53 1.20 2.30
N ALA A 456 -2.54 0.63 3.50
CA ALA A 456 -1.46 0.79 4.46
C ALA A 456 -0.13 0.24 3.93
N GLN A 457 0.95 0.99 4.19
CA GLN A 457 2.34 0.63 3.85
C GLN A 457 2.54 0.24 2.37
N SER A 458 1.79 0.86 1.47
CA SER A 458 1.82 0.58 0.02
C SER A 458 2.89 1.37 -0.75
N TYR A 459 3.63 2.25 -0.09
CA TYR A 459 4.70 3.05 -0.69
C TYR A 459 6.07 2.60 -0.18
N SER A 460 7.04 2.56 -1.10
CA SER A 460 8.44 2.33 -0.77
C SER A 460 9.06 3.59 -0.18
N SER A 461 9.86 3.41 0.88
CA SER A 461 10.66 4.44 1.53
C SER A 461 12.02 4.68 0.89
N SER A 462 12.37 3.90 -0.15
CA SER A 462 13.72 3.88 -0.69
C SER A 462 14.12 5.21 -1.36
N PRO A 463 15.31 5.76 -1.06
CA PRO A 463 15.80 7.00 -1.67
C PRO A 463 16.04 6.86 -3.18
N TYR A 464 16.19 5.64 -3.70
CA TYR A 464 16.36 5.40 -5.14
C TYR A 464 15.10 5.68 -5.97
N LEU A 465 13.93 5.69 -5.32
CA LEU A 465 12.64 6.05 -5.91
C LEU A 465 12.23 7.50 -5.56
N ASP A 466 13.11 8.27 -4.91
CA ASP A 466 12.84 9.66 -4.59
C ASP A 466 12.96 10.53 -5.85
N LEU A 467 11.84 11.08 -6.33
CA LEU A 467 11.78 11.94 -7.53
C LEU A 467 12.54 13.27 -7.35
N SER A 468 12.87 13.65 -6.10
CA SER A 468 13.75 14.78 -5.79
C SER A 468 15.22 14.49 -6.09
N LEU A 469 15.63 13.22 -6.01
CA LEU A 469 17.01 12.78 -6.23
C LEU A 469 17.21 12.28 -7.65
N PHE A 470 16.24 11.51 -8.17
CA PHE A 470 16.34 10.84 -9.46
C PHE A 470 15.18 11.21 -10.39
N SER A 471 15.48 11.24 -11.69
CA SER A 471 14.51 11.28 -12.77
C SER A 471 14.51 9.91 -13.43
N TYR A 472 13.36 9.25 -13.41
CA TYR A 472 13.11 7.97 -14.06
C TYR A 472 11.67 7.97 -14.62
N ASP A 473 11.33 6.97 -15.40
CA ASP A 473 10.00 6.81 -16.00
C ASP A 473 9.08 5.99 -15.09
N ASP A 474 8.07 6.65 -14.51
CA ASP A 474 7.13 6.09 -13.52
C ASP A 474 6.23 4.97 -14.10
N LYS A 475 6.17 4.86 -15.43
CA LYS A 475 5.47 3.79 -16.13
C LYS A 475 6.08 2.41 -15.82
N TRP A 476 7.41 2.34 -15.70
CA TRP A 476 8.15 1.08 -15.55
C TRP A 476 8.47 0.75 -14.10
N VAL A 477 8.63 1.77 -13.25
CA VAL A 477 8.92 1.62 -11.82
C VAL A 477 8.31 2.80 -11.06
N SER A 478 7.70 2.59 -9.90
CA SER A 478 7.11 3.68 -9.12
C SER A 478 7.36 3.52 -7.63
N VAL A 479 7.17 4.61 -6.88
CA VAL A 479 7.21 4.61 -5.41
C VAL A 479 6.14 3.69 -4.82
N MET A 480 4.98 3.58 -5.48
CA MET A 480 3.92 2.66 -5.06
C MET A 480 4.32 1.21 -5.36
N GLU A 481 4.28 0.35 -4.36
CA GLU A 481 4.66 -1.07 -4.42
C GLU A 481 3.59 -1.91 -5.13
N ARG A 482 3.38 -1.65 -6.42
CA ARG A 482 2.55 -2.49 -7.29
C ARG A 482 3.32 -3.01 -8.49
N PRO A 483 3.00 -4.22 -8.97
CA PRO A 483 3.60 -4.74 -10.18
C PRO A 483 3.39 -3.80 -11.38
N LYS A 484 4.46 -3.55 -12.12
CA LYS A 484 4.47 -2.73 -13.34
C LYS A 484 4.70 -3.60 -14.56
N THR A 485 4.34 -3.12 -15.74
CA THR A 485 4.67 -3.81 -16.99
C THR A 485 6.18 -3.91 -17.14
N CYS A 486 6.68 -5.08 -17.53
CA CYS A 486 8.08 -5.26 -17.85
C CYS A 486 8.39 -4.59 -19.19
N GLY A 487 9.35 -3.67 -19.21
CA GLY A 487 9.93 -3.15 -20.45
C GLY A 487 11.10 -4.00 -20.92
N ASP A 488 11.39 -3.94 -22.23
CA ASP A 488 12.54 -4.63 -22.83
C ASP A 488 13.86 -3.90 -22.57
N HIS A 489 13.77 -2.58 -22.38
CA HIS A 489 14.92 -1.71 -22.19
C HIS A 489 15.21 -1.49 -20.69
N PRO A 490 16.49 -1.29 -20.32
CA PRO A 490 16.86 -0.94 -18.96
C PRO A 490 16.21 0.38 -18.54
N ILE A 491 15.72 0.42 -17.31
CA ILE A 491 15.16 1.62 -16.70
C ILE A 491 16.30 2.53 -16.30
N ARG A 492 16.33 3.75 -16.83
CA ARG A 492 17.43 4.72 -16.63
C ARG A 492 17.11 5.69 -15.50
N PHE A 493 18.05 5.86 -14.59
CA PHE A 493 17.94 6.80 -13.46
C PHE A 493 18.95 7.94 -13.63
N TYR A 494 18.44 9.16 -13.86
CA TYR A 494 19.25 10.36 -14.00
C TYR A 494 19.24 11.17 -12.70
N ALA A 495 20.37 11.65 -12.23
CA ALA A 495 20.37 12.50 -11.03
C ALA A 495 19.80 13.89 -11.32
N ARG A 496 18.90 14.38 -10.47
CA ARG A 496 18.25 15.71 -10.63
C ARG A 496 19.22 16.89 -10.47
N ASP A 497 20.30 16.69 -9.73
CA ASP A 497 21.29 17.73 -9.44
C ASP A 497 22.19 18.05 -10.65
N SER A 498 22.46 17.05 -11.49
CA SER A 498 23.48 17.09 -12.54
C SER A 498 22.94 16.72 -13.92
N GLY A 499 21.80 16.03 -13.99
CA GLY A 499 21.25 15.47 -15.23
C GLY A 499 21.99 14.23 -15.74
N LEU A 500 23.03 13.79 -15.02
CA LEU A 500 23.85 12.65 -15.42
C LEU A 500 23.11 11.34 -15.17
N LEU A 501 23.23 10.41 -16.11
CA LEU A 501 22.82 9.02 -15.91
C LEU A 501 23.67 8.41 -14.80
N LYS A 502 23.04 7.98 -13.71
CA LYS A 502 23.74 7.37 -12.57
C LYS A 502 23.74 5.86 -12.67
N PHE A 503 22.59 5.26 -12.89
CA PHE A 503 22.46 3.82 -12.99
C PHE A 503 21.28 3.38 -13.84
N LYS A 504 21.27 2.08 -14.13
CA LYS A 504 20.24 1.41 -14.90
C LYS A 504 19.76 0.17 -14.15
N ILE A 505 18.47 -0.10 -14.20
CA ILE A 505 17.89 -1.33 -13.67
C ILE A 505 17.39 -2.17 -14.84
N GLN A 506 17.97 -3.35 -15.00
CA GLN A 506 17.56 -4.30 -16.03
C GLN A 506 16.58 -5.30 -15.43
N ALA A 507 15.28 -5.06 -15.59
CA ALA A 507 14.27 -6.00 -15.14
C ALA A 507 14.10 -7.16 -16.13
N GLY A 508 13.98 -6.89 -17.44
CA GLY A 508 13.65 -7.87 -18.48
C GLY A 508 14.76 -8.89 -18.80
N LEU A 509 14.37 -10.14 -19.13
CA LEU A 509 15.27 -11.09 -19.78
C LEU A 509 15.57 -10.64 -21.21
N LEU A 510 16.84 -10.38 -21.50
CA LEU A 510 17.32 -10.09 -22.85
C LEU A 510 17.33 -11.40 -23.67
N GLY A 511 16.79 -11.34 -24.90
CA GLY A 511 16.99 -12.39 -25.92
C GLY A 511 15.91 -13.47 -26.07
N ARG A 512 14.80 -13.45 -25.31
CA ARG A 512 13.64 -14.33 -25.60
C ARG A 512 12.58 -13.58 -26.40
N PRO A 513 12.06 -14.13 -27.53
CA PRO A 513 11.00 -13.49 -28.29
C PRO A 513 9.77 -13.28 -27.40
N VAL A 514 9.19 -12.09 -27.49
CA VAL A 514 8.04 -11.68 -26.69
C VAL A 514 6.80 -12.29 -27.33
N ASN A 515 6.14 -13.23 -26.64
CA ASN A 515 4.75 -13.52 -26.94
C ASN A 515 3.92 -12.29 -26.52
N HIS A 516 3.54 -11.45 -27.48
CA HIS A 516 2.72 -10.25 -27.27
C HIS A 516 1.35 -10.53 -26.64
N ALA A 517 0.95 -11.80 -26.55
CA ALA A 517 -0.30 -12.24 -25.94
C ALA A 517 -0.33 -12.11 -24.40
N VAL A 518 0.81 -12.12 -23.69
CA VAL A 518 0.84 -12.10 -22.21
C VAL A 518 1.67 -10.92 -21.70
N ARG A 519 1.02 -9.96 -21.03
CA ARG A 519 1.69 -8.85 -20.35
C ARG A 519 2.53 -9.38 -19.19
N ARG A 520 3.87 -9.30 -19.31
CA ARG A 520 4.78 -9.61 -18.20
C ARG A 520 4.75 -8.49 -17.18
N LEU A 521 4.56 -8.84 -15.91
CA LEU A 521 4.60 -7.89 -14.79
C LEU A 521 5.86 -8.11 -13.95
N VAL A 522 6.42 -7.01 -13.44
CA VAL A 522 7.58 -7.00 -12.55
C VAL A 522 7.19 -6.28 -11.26
N ALA A 523 7.43 -6.91 -10.13
CA ALA A 523 7.39 -6.27 -8.82
C ALA A 523 8.81 -5.85 -8.40
N PHE A 524 8.97 -4.63 -7.91
CA PHE A 524 10.24 -4.13 -7.41
C PHE A 524 10.20 -4.00 -5.89
N THR A 525 11.23 -4.51 -5.23
CA THR A 525 11.43 -4.36 -3.80
C THR A 525 12.79 -3.70 -3.58
N PHE A 526 12.77 -2.40 -3.31
CA PHE A 526 13.99 -1.65 -3.01
C PHE A 526 14.29 -1.73 -1.52
N HIS A 527 15.57 -1.85 -1.19
CA HIS A 527 16.01 -1.73 0.18
C HIS A 527 15.76 -0.27 0.69
N PRO A 528 15.32 -0.07 1.94
CA PRO A 528 15.00 1.25 2.48
C PRO A 528 16.19 2.24 2.47
N PHE A 529 17.43 1.76 2.66
CA PHE A 529 18.63 2.62 2.77
C PHE A 529 19.77 2.27 1.81
N GLU A 530 20.17 0.99 1.73
CA GLU A 530 21.30 0.51 0.95
C GLU A 530 21.05 0.41 -0.57
N PRO A 531 22.10 0.49 -1.42
CA PRO A 531 22.02 0.40 -2.88
C PRO A 531 21.73 -1.03 -3.35
N PHE A 532 20.56 -1.55 -2.98
CA PHE A 532 20.10 -2.88 -3.29
C PHE A 532 18.61 -2.88 -3.65
N ALA A 533 18.25 -3.61 -4.69
CA ALA A 533 16.87 -3.81 -5.09
C ALA A 533 16.69 -5.20 -5.69
N ILE A 534 15.50 -5.76 -5.51
CA ILE A 534 15.08 -7.03 -6.10
C ILE A 534 13.99 -6.73 -7.12
N SER A 535 14.12 -7.26 -8.33
CA SER A 535 13.02 -7.30 -9.29
C SER A 535 12.53 -8.73 -9.42
N VAL A 536 11.23 -8.95 -9.25
CA VAL A 536 10.59 -10.25 -9.36
C VAL A 536 9.65 -10.23 -10.55
N GLN A 537 9.88 -11.14 -11.49
CA GLN A 537 8.97 -11.39 -12.62
C GLN A 537 8.20 -12.67 -12.37
N ARG A 538 6.89 -12.58 -12.52
CA ARG A 538 6.02 -13.75 -12.50
C ARG A 538 5.35 -13.89 -13.85
N THR A 539 5.64 -14.99 -14.51
CA THR A 539 4.82 -15.52 -15.62
C THR A 539 4.13 -16.79 -15.14
N ASN A 540 3.16 -17.30 -15.90
CA ASN A 540 2.38 -18.49 -15.48
C ASN A 540 3.25 -19.74 -15.21
N ALA A 541 4.48 -19.80 -15.76
CA ALA A 541 5.40 -20.92 -15.60
C ALA A 541 6.72 -20.56 -14.90
N GLU A 542 7.13 -19.29 -14.86
CA GLU A 542 8.46 -18.89 -14.36
C GLU A 542 8.36 -17.80 -13.29
N TYR A 543 9.07 -18.00 -12.17
CA TYR A 543 9.31 -17.00 -11.12
C TYR A 543 10.78 -16.59 -11.19
N VAL A 544 11.07 -15.51 -11.91
CA VAL A 544 12.45 -15.04 -12.15
C VAL A 544 12.76 -13.91 -11.19
N VAL A 545 13.90 -14.02 -10.51
CA VAL A 545 14.38 -13.02 -9.56
C VAL A 545 15.68 -12.43 -10.06
N ASN A 546 15.77 -11.10 -10.08
CA ASN A 546 17.02 -10.40 -10.38
C ASN A 546 17.41 -9.55 -9.18
N PHE A 547 18.71 -9.52 -8.89
CA PHE A 547 19.27 -8.62 -7.87
C PHE A 547 20.00 -7.47 -8.54
N HIS A 548 19.70 -6.26 -8.09
CA HIS A 548 20.37 -5.02 -8.49
C HIS A 548 21.15 -4.53 -7.29
N MET A 549 22.47 -4.48 -7.41
CA MET A 549 23.36 -4.20 -6.30
C MET A 549 24.48 -3.25 -6.73
N ARG A 550 25.21 -2.74 -5.75
CA ARG A 550 26.44 -2.00 -6.00
C ARG A 550 27.61 -2.96 -6.14
N HIS A 551 28.31 -2.89 -7.27
CA HIS A 551 29.58 -3.58 -7.50
C HIS A 551 30.65 -2.55 -7.84
N VAL A 552 31.81 -2.67 -7.20
CA VAL A 552 33.00 -1.88 -7.54
C VAL A 552 33.97 -2.81 -8.24
N CYS A 553 34.22 -2.62 -9.53
CA CYS A 553 35.30 -3.33 -10.21
C CYS A 553 36.62 -2.89 -9.54
N ALA A 554 37.36 -3.86 -9.02
CA ALA A 554 38.67 -3.69 -8.41
C ALA A 554 39.74 -4.21 -9.36
#